data_AF-A0A976HS66-F1
#
_entry.id   AF-A0A976HS66-F1
#
_cell.length_a   1.000
_cell.length_b   1.000
_cell.length_c   1.000
_cell.angle_alpha   90.00
_cell.angle_beta   90.00
_cell.angle_gamma   90.00
#
_symmetry.space_group_name_H-M   'P 1'
#
loop_
_entity.id
_entity.type
_entity.pdbx_description
1 polymer ?
#
loop_
_entity_poly.entity_id
_entity_poly.type
_entity_poly.pdbx_seq_one_letter_code
_entity_poly.pdbx_strand_id
1 'polypeptide(L)'
;MPSVVVTIPVYKSAPSASELRSLRQAVEVLGHYPTVLFCPKDLDVSVYLAVCPAAQVQRFDASFFEDIQGYNRLLFSPMFYRTFWQYDYLLIYQLDAYVFRDDLMDWCKRGYDYVGAPWIVPPPLTKKPKMNMQNWFVNRVGNGGLSLRKVRSHYRNVLFFKPILRFFFKNEDMFWGLFLYFLNPFFKRPSAQEALHFAFEMAPRQCYALTHEQLPFGVHAWEKYDPAFWKKFID
;
A
#
# COMPACT_ATOMS: atom_id res chain seq x y z
N MET A 1 5.75 15.01 16.99
CA MET A 1 5.89 13.74 16.25
C MET A 1 5.07 13.85 14.97
N PRO A 2 5.45 13.21 13.84
CA PRO A 2 4.65 13.25 12.63
C PRO A 2 3.26 12.63 12.86
N SER A 3 2.24 13.12 12.17
CA SER A 3 0.88 12.55 12.23
C SER A 3 0.65 11.54 11.10
N VAL A 4 -0.07 10.46 11.39
CA VAL A 4 -0.37 9.39 10.43
C VAL A 4 -1.81 8.91 10.55
N VAL A 5 -2.41 8.55 9.42
CA VAL A 5 -3.74 7.92 9.32
C VAL A 5 -3.62 6.56 8.63
N VAL A 6 -4.30 5.55 9.17
CA VAL A 6 -4.46 4.24 8.51
C VAL A 6 -5.67 4.31 7.60
N THR A 7 -5.47 4.08 6.31
CA THR A 7 -6.51 4.16 5.28
C THR A 7 -6.74 2.78 4.68
N ILE A 8 -7.99 2.30 4.72
CA ILE A 8 -8.37 0.95 4.30
C ILE A 8 -9.36 1.06 3.14
N PRO A 9 -8.95 0.76 1.88
CA PRO A 9 -9.89 0.68 0.77
C PRO A 9 -10.85 -0.50 0.97
N VAL A 10 -12.16 -0.24 0.87
CA VAL A 10 -13.19 -1.29 0.90
C VAL A 10 -14.17 -1.10 -0.25
N TYR A 11 -14.54 -2.21 -0.90
CA TYR A 11 -15.36 -2.21 -2.12
C TYR A 11 -16.37 -3.36 -2.19
N LYS A 12 -16.49 -4.17 -1.12
CA LYS A 12 -17.46 -5.27 -0.99
C LYS A 12 -18.36 -4.99 0.21
N SER A 13 -19.66 -5.25 0.12
CA SER A 13 -20.54 -5.20 1.29
C SER A 13 -20.35 -6.42 2.20
N ALA A 14 -19.95 -7.55 1.61
CA ALA A 14 -19.64 -8.80 2.28
C ALA A 14 -18.14 -9.14 2.09
N PRO A 15 -17.24 -8.69 2.99
CA PRO A 15 -15.84 -9.09 2.97
C PRO A 15 -15.70 -10.61 3.21
N SER A 16 -14.65 -11.20 2.66
CA SER A 16 -14.29 -12.59 2.92
C SER A 16 -13.84 -12.80 4.37
N ALA A 17 -13.75 -14.06 4.79
CA ALA A 17 -13.18 -14.41 6.10
C ALA A 17 -11.72 -13.96 6.25
N SER A 18 -10.93 -14.02 5.17
CA SER A 18 -9.54 -13.52 5.15
C SER A 18 -9.48 -12.00 5.28
N GLU A 19 -10.33 -11.27 4.55
CA GLU A 19 -10.41 -9.79 4.64
C GLU A 19 -10.81 -9.34 6.05
N LEU A 20 -11.76 -10.04 6.69
CA LEU A 20 -12.13 -9.78 8.08
C LEU A 20 -11.02 -10.13 9.07
N ARG A 21 -10.23 -11.17 8.81
CA ARG A 21 -9.04 -11.50 9.62
C ARG A 21 -8.01 -10.36 9.52
N SER A 22 -7.68 -9.92 8.31
CA SER A 22 -6.76 -8.81 8.07
C SER A 22 -7.24 -7.51 8.71
N LEU A 23 -8.55 -7.23 8.69
CA LEU A 23 -9.13 -6.06 9.35
C LEU A 23 -9.01 -6.13 10.87
N ARG A 24 -9.35 -7.27 11.49
CA ARG A 24 -9.20 -7.46 12.94
C ARG A 24 -7.75 -7.28 13.36
N GLN A 25 -6.81 -7.83 12.59
CA GLN A 25 -5.39 -7.66 12.84
C GLN A 25 -4.96 -6.18 12.79
N ALA A 26 -5.44 -5.43 11.78
CA ALA A 26 -5.13 -4.01 11.68
C ALA A 26 -5.67 -3.23 12.89
N VAL A 27 -6.87 -3.57 13.38
CA VAL A 27 -7.44 -2.95 14.58
C VAL A 27 -6.64 -3.31 15.83
N GLU A 28 -6.20 -4.56 15.95
CA GLU A 28 -5.41 -5.01 17.10
C GLU A 28 -4.04 -4.33 17.16
N VAL A 29 -3.34 -4.25 16.03
CA VAL A 29 -1.96 -3.73 15.96
C VAL A 29 -1.90 -2.21 15.82
N LEU A 30 -2.83 -1.62 15.06
CA LEU A 30 -2.79 -0.20 14.64
C LEU A 30 -4.01 0.59 15.11
N GLY A 31 -4.89 0.03 15.94
CA GLY A 31 -6.17 0.64 16.33
C GLY A 31 -6.06 1.95 17.14
N HIS A 32 -4.88 2.27 17.69
CA HIS A 32 -4.61 3.56 18.33
C HIS A 32 -4.36 4.68 17.34
N TYR A 33 -4.16 4.38 16.05
CA TYR A 33 -4.07 5.39 15.00
C TYR A 33 -5.45 5.76 14.46
N PRO A 34 -5.67 7.02 14.03
CA PRO A 34 -6.85 7.39 13.26
C PRO A 34 -7.01 6.46 12.06
N THR A 35 -8.19 5.85 11.94
CA THR A 35 -8.51 4.90 10.87
C THR A 35 -9.62 5.44 9.99
N VAL A 36 -9.43 5.35 8.67
CA VAL A 36 -10.41 5.77 7.67
C VAL A 36 -10.64 4.63 6.69
N LEU A 37 -11.87 4.14 6.62
CA LEU A 37 -12.34 3.32 5.52
C LEU A 37 -12.60 4.24 4.34
N PHE A 38 -12.11 3.92 3.14
CA PHE A 38 -12.52 4.64 1.94
C PHE A 38 -13.16 3.72 0.90
N CYS A 39 -14.32 4.16 0.37
CA CYS A 39 -15.22 3.28 -0.36
C CYS A 39 -16.10 4.02 -1.37
N PRO A 40 -16.85 3.31 -2.24
CA PRO A 40 -17.91 3.90 -3.06
C PRO A 40 -19.00 4.60 -2.23
N LYS A 41 -19.68 5.59 -2.82
CA LYS A 41 -20.79 6.34 -2.20
C LYS A 41 -21.86 5.45 -1.56
N ASP A 42 -22.24 4.36 -2.22
CA ASP A 42 -23.40 3.57 -1.83
C ASP A 42 -23.05 2.23 -1.18
N LEU A 43 -21.78 1.98 -0.85
CA LEU A 43 -21.36 0.73 -0.23
C LEU A 43 -21.88 0.61 1.22
N ASP A 44 -22.58 -0.47 1.57
CA ASP A 44 -22.83 -0.79 2.97
C ASP A 44 -21.51 -1.19 3.65
N VAL A 45 -21.13 -0.45 4.69
CA VAL A 45 -19.90 -0.66 5.46
C VAL A 45 -20.14 -1.18 6.87
N SER A 46 -21.38 -1.55 7.20
CA SER A 46 -21.79 -1.95 8.56
C SER A 46 -20.94 -3.11 9.10
N VAL A 47 -20.59 -4.09 8.25
CA VAL A 47 -19.73 -5.22 8.61
C VAL A 47 -18.33 -4.76 9.04
N TYR A 48 -17.76 -3.75 8.37
CA TYR A 48 -16.45 -3.21 8.71
C TYR A 48 -16.49 -2.38 10.00
N LEU A 49 -17.54 -1.56 10.17
CA LEU A 49 -17.72 -0.74 11.38
C LEU A 49 -18.04 -1.58 12.61
N ALA A 50 -18.64 -2.77 12.45
CA ALA A 50 -18.78 -3.72 13.55
C ALA A 50 -17.43 -4.22 14.09
N VAL A 51 -16.41 -4.30 13.23
CA VAL A 51 -15.04 -4.70 13.61
C VAL A 51 -14.20 -3.50 14.07
N CYS A 52 -14.34 -2.35 13.41
CA CYS A 52 -13.64 -1.11 13.76
C CYS A 52 -14.64 0.04 13.97
N PRO A 53 -15.32 0.13 15.13
CA PRO A 53 -16.35 1.14 15.38
C PRO A 53 -15.84 2.58 15.35
N ALA A 54 -14.54 2.78 15.64
CA ALA A 54 -13.90 4.09 15.65
C ALA A 54 -13.48 4.58 14.24
N ALA A 55 -13.59 3.74 13.21
CA ALA A 55 -13.19 4.13 11.87
C ALA A 55 -14.13 5.20 11.29
N GLN A 56 -13.54 6.22 10.68
CA GLN A 56 -14.29 7.17 9.86
C GLN A 56 -14.50 6.58 8.47
N VAL A 57 -15.51 7.07 7.75
CA VAL A 57 -15.85 6.61 6.40
C VAL A 57 -15.70 7.77 5.41
N GLN A 58 -14.75 7.65 4.49
CA GLN A 58 -14.57 8.58 3.38
C GLN A 58 -15.11 7.99 2.09
N ARG A 59 -16.10 8.65 1.48
CA ARG A 59 -16.72 8.14 0.25
C ARG A 59 -16.19 8.84 -1.00
N PHE A 60 -15.98 8.06 -2.04
CA PHE A 60 -15.57 8.53 -3.36
C PHE A 60 -16.52 8.02 -4.44
N ASP A 61 -16.41 8.57 -5.64
CA ASP A 61 -17.22 8.15 -6.78
C ASP A 61 -17.02 6.66 -7.10
N ALA A 62 -18.10 5.96 -7.43
CA ALA A 62 -18.08 4.51 -7.66
C ALA A 62 -17.14 4.12 -8.82
N SER A 63 -16.97 5.00 -9.81
CA SER A 63 -16.07 4.79 -10.96
C SER A 63 -14.58 4.61 -10.59
N PHE A 64 -14.20 4.94 -9.35
CA PHE A 64 -12.86 4.67 -8.83
C PHE A 64 -12.67 3.23 -8.31
N PHE A 65 -13.75 2.45 -8.18
CA PHE A 65 -13.72 1.11 -7.60
C PHE A 65 -14.22 0.02 -8.57
N GLU A 66 -14.56 0.40 -9.81
CA GLU A 66 -15.00 -0.55 -10.86
C GLU A 66 -13.87 -1.48 -11.32
N ASP A 67 -12.65 -0.96 -11.38
CA ASP A 67 -11.47 -1.71 -11.81
C ASP A 67 -10.16 -1.14 -11.23
N ILE A 68 -9.05 -1.82 -11.53
CA ILE A 68 -7.70 -1.40 -11.13
C ILE A 68 -7.36 0.00 -11.67
N GLN A 69 -7.84 0.35 -12.87
CA GLN A 69 -7.55 1.65 -13.47
C GLN A 69 -8.30 2.77 -12.75
N GLY A 70 -9.53 2.54 -12.32
CA GLY A 70 -10.30 3.42 -11.45
C GLY A 70 -9.56 3.68 -10.15
N TYR A 71 -9.06 2.63 -9.51
CA TYR A 71 -8.30 2.77 -8.28
C TYR A 71 -7.03 3.60 -8.48
N ASN A 72 -6.28 3.33 -9.57
CA ASN A 72 -5.12 4.12 -9.94
C ASN A 72 -5.48 5.59 -10.19
N ARG A 73 -6.60 5.87 -10.89
CA ARG A 73 -7.08 7.25 -11.10
C ARG A 73 -7.35 7.98 -9.79
N LEU A 74 -7.90 7.29 -8.78
CA LEU A 74 -8.10 7.87 -7.45
C LEU A 74 -6.77 8.20 -6.77
N LEU A 75 -5.83 7.25 -6.76
CA LEU A 75 -4.50 7.43 -6.13
C LEU A 75 -3.57 8.38 -6.91
N PHE A 76 -3.92 8.72 -8.15
CA PHE A 76 -3.34 9.80 -8.94
C PHE A 76 -4.17 11.09 -8.94
N SER A 77 -5.15 11.20 -8.06
CA SER A 77 -5.97 12.41 -7.94
C SER A 77 -5.45 13.32 -6.82
N PRO A 78 -5.32 14.63 -7.06
CA PRO A 78 -5.04 15.59 -5.98
C PRO A 78 -6.14 15.56 -4.91
N MET A 79 -7.38 15.19 -5.29
CA MET A 79 -8.52 15.07 -4.39
C MET A 79 -8.24 14.06 -3.27
N PHE A 80 -7.63 12.91 -3.60
CA PHE A 80 -7.34 11.87 -2.62
C PHE A 80 -6.39 12.39 -1.54
N TYR A 81 -5.24 12.93 -1.92
CA TYR A 81 -4.28 13.45 -0.92
C TYR A 81 -4.77 14.73 -0.22
N ARG A 82 -5.62 15.53 -0.86
CA ARG A 82 -6.26 16.68 -0.20
C ARG A 82 -7.25 16.25 0.89
N THR A 83 -7.87 15.09 0.74
CA THR A 83 -8.78 14.52 1.75
C THR A 83 -8.05 14.22 3.06
N PHE A 84 -6.80 13.79 2.98
CA PHE A 84 -5.97 13.45 4.15
C PHE A 84 -4.97 14.56 4.52
N TRP A 85 -5.18 15.80 4.07
CA TRP A 85 -4.21 16.90 4.16
C TRP A 85 -3.78 17.26 5.59
N GLN A 86 -4.61 16.95 6.59
CA GLN A 86 -4.31 17.18 8.01
C GLN A 86 -3.23 16.25 8.57
N TYR A 87 -2.93 15.15 7.87
CA TYR A 87 -1.91 14.18 8.28
C TYR A 87 -0.61 14.40 7.50
N ASP A 88 0.53 14.18 8.15
CA ASP A 88 1.83 14.17 7.46
C ASP A 88 1.96 12.93 6.57
N TYR A 89 1.43 11.80 7.05
CA TYR A 89 1.49 10.49 6.41
C TYR A 89 0.12 9.82 6.33
N LEU A 90 -0.07 8.99 5.31
CA LEU A 90 -1.13 7.99 5.26
C LEU A 90 -0.52 6.62 5.00
N LEU A 91 -1.02 5.60 5.68
CA LEU A 91 -0.75 4.20 5.37
C LEU A 91 -1.94 3.69 4.55
N ILE A 92 -1.71 3.18 3.35
CA ILE A 92 -2.69 2.34 2.65
C ILE A 92 -2.51 0.92 3.15
N TYR A 93 -3.60 0.33 3.65
CA TYR A 93 -3.69 -1.06 4.12
C TYR A 93 -4.85 -1.75 3.40
N GLN A 94 -4.56 -2.46 2.30
CA GLN A 94 -5.54 -3.31 1.61
C GLN A 94 -5.84 -4.56 2.44
N LEU A 95 -7.05 -5.12 2.33
CA LEU A 95 -7.46 -6.25 3.18
C LEU A 95 -6.87 -7.62 2.78
N ASP A 96 -6.09 -7.66 1.71
CA ASP A 96 -5.15 -8.74 1.39
C ASP A 96 -3.74 -8.48 1.95
N ALA A 97 -3.56 -7.44 2.77
CA ALA A 97 -2.39 -7.21 3.61
C ALA A 97 -2.61 -7.69 5.04
N TYR A 98 -1.51 -7.90 5.78
CA TYR A 98 -1.53 -8.31 7.19
C TYR A 98 -0.35 -7.67 7.94
N VAL A 99 -0.58 -7.04 9.09
CA VAL A 99 0.49 -6.44 9.93
C VAL A 99 0.85 -7.34 11.10
N PHE A 100 2.16 -7.50 11.34
CA PHE A 100 2.69 -8.37 12.39
C PHE A 100 3.07 -7.60 13.66
N ARG A 101 3.40 -6.31 13.54
CA ARG A 101 3.79 -5.44 14.65
C ARG A 101 3.56 -3.97 14.32
N ASP A 102 3.56 -3.11 15.33
CA ASP A 102 3.48 -1.68 15.14
C ASP A 102 4.87 -1.02 15.12
N ASP A 103 5.38 -0.79 13.90
CA ASP A 103 6.56 0.06 13.65
C ASP A 103 6.15 1.36 12.92
N LEU A 104 4.84 1.66 12.81
CA LEU A 104 4.32 2.64 11.85
C LEU A 104 4.88 4.05 12.12
N MET A 105 4.92 4.46 13.38
CA MET A 105 5.46 5.76 13.77
C MET A 105 6.97 5.87 13.49
N ASP A 106 7.73 4.78 13.66
CA ASP A 106 9.16 4.79 13.38
C ASP A 106 9.45 4.90 11.88
N TRP A 107 8.62 4.28 11.03
CA TRP A 107 8.66 4.52 9.59
C TRP A 107 8.35 5.97 9.22
N CYS A 108 7.39 6.61 9.88
CA CYS A 108 7.08 8.03 9.68
C CYS A 108 8.27 8.94 10.05
N LYS A 109 8.97 8.65 11.17
CA LYS A 109 10.13 9.43 11.63
C LYS A 109 11.32 9.36 10.67
N ARG A 110 11.46 8.30 9.88
CA ARG A 110 12.52 8.18 8.86
C ARG A 110 12.39 9.18 7.71
N GLY A 111 11.21 9.79 7.54
CA GLY A 111 11.05 10.95 6.66
C GLY A 111 11.01 10.62 5.16
N TYR A 112 10.84 9.35 4.78
CA TYR A 112 10.63 8.94 3.39
C TYR A 112 9.34 9.53 2.83
N ASP A 113 9.29 9.70 1.51
CA ASP A 113 8.08 10.09 0.80
C ASP A 113 7.20 8.89 0.49
N TYR A 114 7.79 7.75 0.14
CA TYR A 114 7.09 6.49 -0.13
C TYR A 114 7.84 5.28 0.43
N VAL A 115 7.11 4.37 1.06
CA VAL A 115 7.59 3.07 1.54
C VAL A 115 6.59 2.00 1.13
N GLY A 116 7.08 0.87 0.62
CA GLY A 116 6.28 -0.30 0.25
C GLY A 116 7.18 -1.55 0.23
N ALA A 117 6.64 -2.69 -0.18
CA ALA A 117 7.45 -3.91 -0.30
C ALA A 117 8.44 -3.79 -1.48
N PRO A 118 9.70 -4.24 -1.34
CA PRO A 118 10.66 -4.24 -2.43
C PRO A 118 10.46 -5.45 -3.36
N TRP A 119 10.72 -5.25 -4.66
CA TRP A 119 10.83 -6.33 -5.62
C TRP A 119 12.24 -6.94 -5.54
N ILE A 120 12.42 -7.99 -4.73
CA ILE A 120 13.68 -8.74 -4.65
C ILE A 120 13.86 -9.72 -5.81
N VAL A 121 12.75 -10.15 -6.40
CA VAL A 121 12.71 -10.95 -7.62
C VAL A 121 12.02 -10.14 -8.72
N PRO A 122 12.35 -10.37 -9.99
CA PRO A 122 11.68 -9.67 -11.08
C PRO A 122 10.18 -10.02 -11.10
N PRO A 123 9.28 -9.03 -11.30
CA PRO A 123 7.84 -9.28 -11.30
C PRO A 123 7.43 -10.18 -12.46
N PRO A 124 6.43 -11.06 -12.26
CA PRO A 124 6.00 -12.00 -13.29
C PRO A 124 5.45 -11.27 -14.51
N LEU A 125 5.94 -11.65 -15.69
CA LEU A 125 5.44 -11.12 -16.96
C LEU A 125 4.12 -11.76 -17.34
N THR A 126 3.13 -10.94 -17.68
CA THR A 126 1.87 -11.43 -18.28
C THR A 126 2.03 -11.81 -19.76
N LYS A 127 3.07 -11.30 -20.44
CA LYS A 127 3.43 -11.61 -21.84
C LYS A 127 4.94 -11.56 -22.01
N LYS A 128 5.52 -12.43 -22.86
CA LYS A 128 6.96 -12.37 -23.22
C LYS A 128 7.28 -11.01 -23.86
N PRO A 129 8.07 -10.13 -23.22
CA PRO A 129 8.40 -8.83 -23.78
C PRO A 129 9.48 -8.98 -24.85
N LYS A 130 9.49 -8.06 -25.81
CA LYS A 130 10.57 -7.95 -26.82
C LYS A 130 11.92 -7.53 -26.20
N MET A 131 11.90 -6.93 -25.00
CA MET A 131 13.08 -6.48 -24.28
C MET A 131 12.94 -6.79 -22.79
N ASN A 132 13.95 -7.42 -22.19
CA ASN A 132 13.88 -7.87 -20.80
C ASN A 132 14.18 -6.72 -19.81
N MET A 133 13.19 -5.86 -19.56
CA MET A 133 13.30 -4.77 -18.58
C MET A 133 12.95 -5.19 -17.15
N GLN A 134 12.64 -6.46 -16.88
CA GLN A 134 12.23 -6.92 -15.54
C GLN A 134 13.32 -6.70 -14.48
N ASN A 135 14.59 -6.79 -14.87
CA ASN A 135 15.72 -6.57 -13.96
C ASN A 135 15.81 -5.12 -13.47
N TRP A 136 15.20 -4.15 -14.16
CA TRP A 136 15.17 -2.75 -13.72
C TRP A 136 14.30 -2.53 -12.48
N PHE A 137 13.39 -3.47 -12.21
CA PHE A 137 12.52 -3.46 -11.03
C PHE A 137 13.19 -4.07 -9.81
N VAL A 138 14.22 -4.90 -10.01
CA VAL A 138 14.92 -5.58 -8.90
C VAL A 138 15.56 -4.53 -8.00
N ASN A 139 15.42 -4.71 -6.68
CA ASN A 139 15.87 -3.79 -5.64
C ASN A 139 15.18 -2.41 -5.68
N ARG A 140 14.00 -2.31 -6.32
CA ARG A 140 13.13 -1.12 -6.23
C ARG A 140 11.97 -1.38 -5.28
N VAL A 141 11.51 -0.32 -4.64
CA VAL A 141 10.40 -0.32 -3.70
C VAL A 141 9.11 -0.12 -4.48
N GLY A 142 8.13 -1.00 -4.30
CA GLY A 142 6.88 -1.03 -5.06
C GLY A 142 5.67 -1.32 -4.18
N ASN A 143 4.66 -1.95 -4.77
CA ASN A 143 3.55 -2.63 -4.08
C ASN A 143 2.68 -1.72 -3.22
N GLY A 144 1.74 -1.04 -3.87
CA GLY A 144 0.91 0.01 -3.29
C GLY A 144 -0.10 -0.43 -2.23
N GLY A 145 -0.39 -1.74 -2.13
CA GLY A 145 -1.46 -2.27 -1.28
C GLY A 145 -1.15 -2.30 0.22
N LEU A 146 0.13 -2.35 0.59
CA LEU A 146 0.61 -1.98 1.91
C LEU A 146 1.70 -0.93 1.72
N SER A 147 1.36 0.35 1.80
CA SER A 147 2.30 1.44 1.51
C SER A 147 2.13 2.66 2.41
N LEU A 148 3.24 3.20 2.90
CA LEU A 148 3.29 4.46 3.64
C LEU A 148 3.61 5.61 2.68
N ARG A 149 2.77 6.65 2.69
CA ARG A 149 2.84 7.76 1.75
C ARG A 149 2.84 9.09 2.48
N LYS A 150 3.83 9.94 2.21
CA LYS A 150 3.86 11.32 2.70
C LYS A 150 2.86 12.17 1.92
N VAL A 151 1.84 12.65 2.60
CA VAL A 151 0.62 13.22 1.98
C VAL A 151 0.95 14.42 1.10
N ARG A 152 1.65 15.41 1.66
CA ARG A 152 2.00 16.65 0.94
C ARG A 152 2.94 16.39 -0.24
N SER A 153 3.85 15.41 -0.10
CA SER A 153 4.77 15.04 -1.18
C SER A 153 4.01 14.43 -2.36
N HIS A 154 3.14 13.47 -2.09
CA HIS A 154 2.31 12.86 -3.13
C HIS A 154 1.38 13.87 -3.79
N TYR A 155 0.71 14.74 -3.02
CA TYR A 155 -0.14 15.80 -3.57
C TYR A 155 0.61 16.69 -4.58
N ARG A 156 1.82 17.16 -4.22
CA ARG A 156 2.65 18.01 -5.09
C ARG A 156 3.07 17.27 -6.36
N ASN A 157 3.51 16.01 -6.23
CA ASN A 157 3.92 15.21 -7.38
C ASN A 157 2.74 14.89 -8.31
N VAL A 158 1.56 14.58 -7.77
CA VAL A 158 0.35 14.40 -8.58
C VAL A 158 0.01 15.66 -9.37
N LEU A 159 0.07 16.84 -8.74
CA LEU A 159 -0.19 18.10 -9.44
C LEU A 159 0.83 18.38 -10.54
N PHE A 160 2.12 18.20 -10.23
CA PHE A 160 3.22 18.48 -11.16
C PHE A 160 3.22 17.54 -12.36
N PHE A 161 3.04 16.23 -12.11
CA PHE A 161 3.06 15.19 -13.15
C PHE A 161 1.67 14.88 -13.73
N LYS A 162 0.65 15.69 -13.43
CA LYS A 162 -0.74 15.50 -13.89
C LYS A 162 -0.85 15.22 -15.41
N PRO A 163 -0.14 15.92 -16.31
CA PRO A 163 -0.18 15.62 -17.74
C PRO A 163 0.32 14.22 -18.08
N ILE A 164 1.37 13.74 -17.39
CA ILE A 164 1.95 12.41 -17.60
C ILE A 164 1.02 11.33 -17.02
N LEU A 165 0.51 11.56 -15.80
CA LEU A 165 -0.39 10.63 -15.11
C LEU A 165 -1.68 10.38 -15.87
N ARG A 166 -2.19 11.37 -16.62
CA ARG A 166 -3.39 11.21 -17.47
C ARG A 166 -3.24 10.11 -18.52
N PHE A 167 -2.01 9.82 -18.97
CA PHE A 167 -1.72 8.81 -19.99
C PHE A 167 -0.98 7.59 -19.41
N PHE A 168 -0.92 7.48 -18.08
CA PHE A 168 -0.23 6.38 -17.41
C PHE A 168 -1.20 5.21 -17.19
N PHE A 169 -1.08 4.16 -18.01
CA PHE A 169 -1.97 2.99 -17.98
C PHE A 169 -1.45 1.82 -17.12
N LYS A 170 -0.36 2.04 -16.37
CA LYS A 170 0.23 1.05 -15.48
C LYS A 170 -0.24 1.27 -14.03
N ASN A 171 0.00 0.28 -13.17
CA ASN A 171 -0.34 0.35 -11.75
C ASN A 171 0.36 1.54 -11.07
N GLU A 172 -0.28 2.13 -10.07
CA GLU A 172 0.20 3.34 -9.43
C GLU A 172 1.53 3.13 -8.70
N ASP A 173 1.72 1.94 -8.15
CA ASP A 173 2.95 1.50 -7.51
C ASP A 173 4.17 1.53 -8.45
N MET A 174 3.99 1.28 -9.74
CA MET A 174 5.06 1.46 -10.74
C MET A 174 5.43 2.93 -10.87
N PHE A 175 4.46 3.85 -10.79
CA PHE A 175 4.75 5.27 -10.85
C PHE A 175 5.55 5.72 -9.61
N TRP A 176 5.02 5.48 -8.41
CA TRP A 176 5.67 5.89 -7.15
C TRP A 176 6.98 5.14 -6.89
N GLY A 177 7.00 3.85 -7.25
CA GLY A 177 8.07 2.90 -6.98
C GLY A 177 9.16 2.80 -8.04
N LEU A 178 8.90 3.24 -9.27
CA LEU A 178 9.91 3.24 -10.33
C LEU A 178 10.04 4.58 -11.05
N PHE A 179 8.98 5.05 -11.70
CA PHE A 179 9.09 6.19 -12.63
C PHE A 179 9.41 7.51 -11.92
N LEU A 180 8.74 7.78 -10.80
CA LEU A 180 8.92 9.04 -10.08
C LEU A 180 10.35 9.22 -9.56
N TYR A 181 11.04 8.12 -9.26
CA TYR A 181 12.45 8.17 -8.88
C TYR A 181 13.36 8.72 -9.98
N PHE A 182 13.07 8.36 -11.23
CA PHE A 182 13.82 8.91 -12.37
C PHE A 182 13.44 10.36 -12.67
N LEU A 183 12.20 10.76 -12.36
CA LEU A 183 11.67 12.08 -12.69
C LEU A 183 11.90 13.12 -11.59
N ASN A 184 12.01 12.69 -10.33
CA ASN A 184 12.17 13.55 -9.16
C ASN A 184 13.22 12.97 -8.19
N PRO A 185 14.48 13.41 -8.27
CA PRO A 185 15.56 12.91 -7.41
C PRO A 185 15.38 13.30 -5.93
N PHE A 186 14.47 14.23 -5.61
CA PHE A 186 14.15 14.61 -4.23
C PHE A 186 13.08 13.71 -3.59
N PHE A 187 12.49 12.78 -4.34
CA PHE A 187 11.50 11.83 -3.81
C PHE A 187 12.20 10.69 -3.06
N LYS A 188 12.16 10.78 -1.73
CA LYS A 188 12.90 9.90 -0.80
C LYS A 188 12.18 8.57 -0.60
N ARG A 189 12.94 7.48 -0.66
CA ARG A 189 12.46 6.11 -0.42
C ARG A 189 13.58 5.30 0.25
N PRO A 190 13.24 4.25 1.00
CA PRO A 190 14.24 3.36 1.57
C PRO A 190 14.97 2.56 0.48
N SER A 191 16.13 2.04 0.85
CA SER A 191 16.77 0.96 0.10
C SER A 191 15.92 -0.31 0.13
N ALA A 192 16.16 -1.25 -0.79
CA ALA A 192 15.44 -2.53 -0.77
C ALA A 192 15.66 -3.29 0.54
N GLN A 193 16.87 -3.25 1.10
CA GLN A 193 17.19 -3.90 2.37
C GLN A 193 16.40 -3.30 3.54
N GLU A 194 16.29 -1.97 3.61
CA GLU A 194 15.44 -1.32 4.61
C GLU A 194 13.97 -1.65 4.38
N ALA A 195 13.49 -1.58 3.14
CA ALA A 195 12.11 -1.84 2.78
C ALA A 195 11.65 -3.27 3.11
N LEU A 196 12.56 -4.24 3.14
CA LEU A 196 12.24 -5.60 3.61
C LEU A 196 11.77 -5.61 5.06
N HIS A 197 12.25 -4.71 5.93
CA HIS A 197 11.73 -4.61 7.29
C HIS A 197 10.36 -3.93 7.36
N PHE A 198 9.93 -3.23 6.29
CA PHE A 198 8.60 -2.66 6.19
C PHE A 198 7.58 -3.69 5.68
N ALA A 199 7.80 -4.25 4.49
CA ALA A 199 6.84 -5.20 3.95
C ALA A 199 7.44 -6.27 3.04
N PHE A 200 6.84 -7.46 3.11
CA PHE A 200 7.03 -8.51 2.10
C PHE A 200 5.85 -8.53 1.13
N GLU A 201 6.09 -9.11 -0.06
CA GLU A 201 5.02 -9.46 -1.01
C GLU A 201 5.41 -10.73 -1.77
N MET A 202 6.20 -10.60 -2.83
CA MET A 202 6.69 -11.74 -3.61
C MET A 202 7.86 -12.46 -2.92
N ALA A 203 7.99 -13.77 -3.19
CA ALA A 203 9.08 -14.62 -2.71
C ALA A 203 9.34 -14.53 -1.19
N PRO A 204 8.32 -14.75 -0.33
CA PRO A 204 8.41 -14.44 1.09
C PRO A 204 9.47 -15.26 1.83
N ARG A 205 9.76 -16.49 1.41
CA ARG A 205 10.87 -17.30 1.96
C ARG A 205 12.23 -16.64 1.75
N GLN A 206 12.45 -16.04 0.57
CA GLN A 206 13.69 -15.35 0.26
C GLN A 206 13.77 -14.03 1.04
N CYS A 207 12.67 -13.27 1.13
CA CYS A 207 12.58 -12.09 1.98
C CYS A 207 12.91 -12.42 3.44
N TYR A 208 12.35 -13.52 3.96
CA TYR A 208 12.56 -13.99 5.32
C TYR A 208 14.03 -14.40 5.57
N ALA A 209 14.66 -15.10 4.63
CA ALA A 209 16.09 -15.41 4.71
C ALA A 209 16.96 -14.14 4.68
N LEU A 210 16.64 -13.16 3.82
CA LEU A 210 17.36 -11.89 3.70
C LEU A 210 17.22 -10.98 4.93
N THR A 211 16.20 -11.20 5.75
CA THR A 211 15.95 -10.48 7.00
C THR A 211 16.40 -11.28 8.22
N HIS A 212 17.21 -12.34 8.03
CA HIS A 212 17.67 -13.22 9.10
C HIS A 212 16.53 -13.82 9.92
N GLU A 213 15.49 -14.28 9.22
CA GLU A 213 14.30 -14.90 9.80
C GLU A 213 13.49 -13.97 10.70
N GLN A 214 13.48 -12.67 10.37
CA GLN A 214 12.66 -11.68 11.04
C GLN A 214 11.45 -11.32 10.17
N LEU A 215 10.27 -11.29 10.77
CA LEU A 215 9.09 -10.79 10.09
C LEU A 215 9.23 -9.28 9.79
N PRO A 216 8.58 -8.76 8.74
CA PRO A 216 8.47 -7.33 8.48
C PRO A 216 7.41 -6.67 9.36
N PHE A 217 7.22 -5.35 9.24
CA PHE A 217 6.05 -4.65 9.78
C PHE A 217 4.74 -5.28 9.25
N GLY A 218 4.66 -5.63 7.97
CA GLY A 218 3.55 -6.39 7.42
C GLY A 218 3.82 -7.09 6.09
N VAL A 219 2.80 -7.71 5.52
CA VAL A 219 2.84 -8.37 4.22
C VAL A 219 1.69 -7.86 3.37
N HIS A 220 1.88 -7.79 2.05
CA HIS A 220 0.82 -7.57 1.06
C HIS A 220 0.61 -8.82 0.20
N ALA A 221 -0.65 -9.04 -0.23
CA ALA A 221 -1.07 -10.14 -1.10
C ALA A 221 -0.64 -11.53 -0.58
N TRP A 222 -0.78 -11.76 0.73
CA TRP A 222 -0.29 -12.98 1.39
C TRP A 222 -1.04 -14.25 0.93
N GLU A 223 -2.31 -14.13 0.50
CA GLU A 223 -3.08 -15.23 -0.09
C GLU A 223 -2.62 -15.58 -1.52
N LYS A 224 -1.90 -14.68 -2.18
CA LYS A 224 -1.44 -14.85 -3.57
C LYS A 224 -0.03 -15.44 -3.61
N TYR A 225 0.86 -15.00 -2.74
CA TYR A 225 2.28 -15.33 -2.79
C TYR A 225 2.70 -16.25 -1.64
N ASP A 226 2.82 -17.56 -1.95
CA ASP A 226 3.19 -18.65 -1.04
C ASP A 226 2.32 -18.71 0.24
N PRO A 227 1.01 -19.02 0.11
CA PRO A 227 0.11 -19.11 1.27
C PRO A 227 0.56 -20.15 2.30
N ALA A 228 1.24 -21.21 1.86
CA ALA A 228 1.77 -22.25 2.75
C ALA A 228 2.88 -21.72 3.67
N PHE A 229 3.65 -20.72 3.24
CA PHE A 229 4.58 -20.01 4.11
C PHE A 229 3.83 -19.18 5.16
N TRP A 230 2.86 -18.37 4.71
CA TRP A 230 2.11 -17.44 5.58
C TRP A 230 1.20 -18.11 6.59
N LYS A 231 0.71 -19.32 6.28
CA LYS A 231 -0.09 -20.14 7.19
C LYS A 231 0.55 -20.27 8.59
N LYS A 232 1.88 -20.27 8.68
CA LYS A 232 2.60 -20.42 9.96
C LYS A 232 2.55 -19.17 10.85
N PHE A 233 2.20 -18.02 10.27
CA PHE A 233 2.28 -16.71 10.92
C PHE A 233 0.93 -15.99 11.00
N ILE A 234 -0.07 -16.41 10.21
CA ILE A 234 -1.37 -15.74 10.09
C ILE A 234 -2.53 -16.63 10.59
N ASP A 235 -2.36 -17.96 10.64
CA ASP A 235 -3.44 -18.89 11.05
C ASP A 235 -3.63 -18.99 12.56
#